data_AF-A0A5B7KL12-F1
#
_entry.id   AF-A0A5B7KL12-F1
#
_cell.length_a   1.000
_cell.length_b   1.000
_cell.length_c   1.000
_cell.angle_alpha   90.00
_cell.angle_beta   90.00
_cell.angle_gamma   90.00
#
_symmetry.space_group_name_H-M   'P 1'
#
loop_
_entity.id
_entity.type
_entity.pdbx_description
1 polymer ?
#
loop_
_entity_poly.entity_id
_entity_poly.type
_entity_poly.pdbx_seq_one_letter_code
_entity_poly.pdbx_strand_id
1 'polypeptide(L)'
;MMSRQLLSGHKVEQASEEVVKNMKILPFIHGVVRILPEGWLYPGTAPTFIDRIHSVKFRSNDVMVMTFPKCGTTWMNEIVWTMLHNPDLENPKADETIFLRSPDIRFSDETARRYPTERGQSSLFPIFG
;
A
#
# COMPACT_ATOMS: atom_id res chain seq x y z
N MET A 1 -5.09 26.70 -6.94
CA MET A 1 -4.54 25.38 -6.56
C MET A 1 -5.73 24.49 -6.21
N MET A 2 -5.93 23.35 -6.89
CA MET A 2 -7.09 22.48 -6.61
C MET A 2 -6.82 21.66 -5.35
N SER A 3 -7.27 22.12 -4.18
CA SER A 3 -7.20 21.34 -2.95
C SER A 3 -8.31 20.29 -2.98
N ARG A 4 -7.94 19.00 -3.01
CA ARG A 4 -8.89 17.89 -2.85
C ARG A 4 -9.06 17.61 -1.36
N GLN A 5 -10.29 17.32 -0.94
CA GLN A 5 -10.58 16.78 0.38
C GLN A 5 -10.88 15.28 0.26
N LEU A 6 -10.31 14.49 1.16
CA LEU A 6 -10.54 13.04 1.28
C LEU A 6 -11.82 12.77 2.08
N LEU A 7 -12.37 11.56 1.94
CA LEU A 7 -13.52 11.09 2.74
C LEU A 7 -13.23 11.09 4.24
N SER A 8 -11.95 10.93 4.62
CA SER A 8 -11.47 11.05 5.99
C SER A 8 -11.40 12.50 6.50
N GLY A 9 -11.81 13.49 5.70
CA GLY A 9 -11.77 14.91 6.02
C GLY A 9 -10.40 15.59 5.79
N HIS A 10 -9.35 14.82 5.53
CA HIS A 10 -7.99 15.32 5.31
C HIS A 10 -7.88 16.09 3.98
N LYS A 11 -7.01 17.10 3.94
CA LYS A 11 -6.75 17.89 2.71
C LYS A 11 -5.53 17.36 1.99
N VAL A 12 -5.59 17.38 0.66
CA VAL A 12 -4.51 16.94 -0.24
C VAL A 12 -3.98 18.14 -1.01
N GLU A 13 -2.67 18.35 -0.92
CA GLU A 13 -1.93 19.38 -1.64
C GLU A 13 -0.81 18.75 -2.47
N GLN A 14 -0.52 19.31 -3.64
CA GLN A 14 0.63 18.85 -4.42
C GLN A 14 1.93 19.30 -3.75
N ALA A 15 2.91 18.40 -3.64
CA ALA A 15 4.23 18.75 -3.14
C ALA A 15 4.95 19.66 -4.16
N SER A 16 5.75 20.59 -3.66
CA SER A 16 6.60 21.42 -4.52
C SER A 16 7.69 20.57 -5.18
N GLU A 17 8.14 21.00 -6.36
CA GLU A 17 9.20 20.33 -7.11
C GLU A 17 10.49 20.18 -6.29
N GLU A 18 10.79 21.18 -5.46
CA GLU A 18 11.96 21.16 -4.57
C GLU A 18 11.88 20.03 -3.54
N VAL A 19 10.71 19.79 -2.95
CA VAL A 19 10.51 18.66 -2.02
C VAL A 19 10.73 17.33 -2.75
N VAL A 20 10.14 17.19 -3.94
CA VAL A 20 10.26 15.96 -4.75
C VAL A 20 11.72 15.68 -5.14
N LYS A 21 12.45 16.72 -5.56
CA LYS A 21 13.87 16.63 -5.90
C LYS A 21 14.72 16.22 -4.70
N ASN A 22 14.42 16.78 -3.52
CA ASN A 22 15.15 16.48 -2.28
C ASN A 22 14.88 15.08 -1.73
N MET A 23 13.77 14.43 -2.09
CA MET A 23 13.49 13.05 -1.69
C MET A 23 14.44 12.03 -2.33
N LYS A 24 15.19 12.40 -3.40
CA LYS A 24 16.12 11.50 -4.12
C LYS A 24 15.48 10.16 -4.53
N ILE A 25 14.18 10.19 -4.83
CA ILE A 25 13.39 9.04 -5.27
C ILE A 25 13.23 9.09 -6.79
N LEU A 26 12.96 7.93 -7.40
CA LEU A 26 12.52 7.88 -8.79
C LEU A 26 11.24 8.70 -8.97
N PRO A 27 11.10 9.42 -10.10
CA PRO A 27 9.94 10.26 -10.35
C PRO A 27 8.66 9.41 -10.43
N PHE A 28 7.69 9.72 -9.59
CA PHE A 28 6.34 9.18 -9.73
C PHE A 28 5.64 9.88 -10.89
N ILE A 29 5.01 9.11 -11.78
CA ILE A 29 4.25 9.64 -12.94
C ILE A 29 3.21 10.70 -12.52
N HIS A 30 2.59 10.49 -11.35
CA HIS A 30 1.54 11.38 -10.82
C HIS A 30 2.06 12.33 -9.72
N GLY A 31 3.38 12.47 -9.58
CA GLY A 31 4.00 13.33 -8.57
C GLY A 31 3.86 12.81 -7.12
N VAL A 32 4.06 13.71 -6.16
CA VAL A 32 3.94 13.46 -4.73
C VAL A 32 2.93 14.45 -4.15
N VAL A 33 2.06 13.96 -3.30
CA VAL A 33 1.09 14.78 -2.57
C VAL A 33 1.41 14.81 -1.08
N ARG A 34 1.04 15.91 -0.44
CA ARG A 34 1.05 16.11 1.00
C ARG A 34 -0.37 16.00 1.54
N ILE A 35 -0.55 15.22 2.60
CA ILE A 35 -1.82 15.06 3.30
C ILE A 35 -1.77 15.84 4.62
N LEU A 36 -2.74 16.73 4.84
CA LEU A 36 -2.83 17.62 5.99
C LEU A 36 -3.91 17.14 7.00
N PRO A 37 -3.75 17.43 8.30
CA PRO A 37 -2.79 18.40 8.89
C PRO A 37 -1.37 17.87 9.17
N GLU A 38 -1.16 16.57 9.23
CA GLU A 38 0.10 15.95 9.70
C GLU A 38 1.26 16.12 8.70
N GLY A 39 0.95 16.42 7.44
CA GLY A 39 1.94 16.69 6.41
C GLY A 39 2.58 15.46 5.80
N TRP A 40 1.94 14.28 5.87
CA TRP A 40 2.47 13.04 5.31
C TRP A 40 2.63 13.11 3.79
N LEU A 41 3.72 12.54 3.27
CA LEU A 41 4.01 12.49 1.85
C LEU A 41 3.64 11.14 1.26
N TYR A 42 2.89 11.17 0.16
CA TYR A 42 2.46 9.99 -0.57
C TYR A 42 2.62 10.16 -2.08
N PRO A 43 2.71 9.07 -2.87
CA PRO A 43 2.58 9.16 -4.32
C PRO A 43 1.26 9.83 -4.71
N GLY A 44 1.22 10.59 -5.81
CA GLY A 44 0.03 11.34 -6.22
C GLY A 44 -1.21 10.50 -6.55
N THR A 45 -1.05 9.18 -6.70
CA THR A 45 -2.17 8.23 -6.83
C THR A 45 -2.83 7.90 -5.48
N ALA A 46 -2.19 8.20 -4.36
CA ALA A 46 -2.65 7.79 -3.03
C ALA A 46 -4.05 8.24 -2.61
N PRO A 47 -4.50 9.47 -2.94
CA PRO A 47 -5.86 9.90 -2.64
C PRO A 47 -6.95 8.91 -3.12
N THR A 48 -6.71 8.20 -4.22
CA THR A 48 -7.67 7.22 -4.75
C THR A 48 -7.83 6.00 -3.86
N PHE A 49 -6.72 5.38 -3.43
CA PHE A 49 -6.78 4.20 -2.57
C PHE A 49 -7.09 4.57 -1.11
N ILE A 50 -6.75 5.78 -0.65
CA ILE A 50 -7.06 6.23 0.72
C ILE A 50 -8.59 6.35 0.91
N ASP A 51 -9.29 7.00 -0.01
CA ASP A 51 -10.76 7.09 0.04
C ASP A 51 -11.41 5.70 -0.05
N ARG A 52 -10.81 4.79 -0.83
CA ARG A 52 -11.27 3.41 -0.91
C ARG A 52 -11.08 2.67 0.42
N ILE A 53 -9.90 2.75 1.03
CA ILE A 53 -9.60 2.14 2.34
C ILE A 53 -10.58 2.67 3.39
N HIS A 54 -10.87 3.97 3.38
CA HIS A 54 -11.86 4.57 4.30
C HIS A 54 -13.26 3.95 4.16
N SER A 55 -13.60 3.41 2.98
CA SER A 55 -14.89 2.79 2.70
C SER A 55 -14.90 1.26 2.92
N VAL A 56 -13.76 0.66 3.28
CA VAL A 56 -13.66 -0.78 3.52
C VAL A 56 -14.45 -1.17 4.77
N LYS A 57 -15.25 -2.23 4.65
CA LYS A 57 -15.96 -2.83 5.78
C LYS A 57 -15.17 -4.04 6.28
N PHE A 58 -14.63 -3.93 7.49
CA PHE A 58 -13.94 -5.01 8.15
C PHE A 58 -14.91 -6.05 8.71
N ARG A 59 -14.47 -7.31 8.70
CA ARG A 59 -15.11 -8.42 9.38
C ARG A 59 -14.46 -8.64 10.73
N SER A 60 -15.17 -9.27 11.66
CA SER A 60 -14.67 -9.52 13.02
C SER A 60 -13.47 -10.45 13.09
N ASN A 61 -13.21 -11.23 12.04
CA ASN A 61 -12.11 -12.17 11.92
C ASN A 61 -10.99 -11.69 10.99
N ASP A 62 -11.05 -10.44 10.49
CA ASP A 62 -9.99 -9.89 9.66
C ASP A 62 -8.76 -9.57 10.53
N VAL A 63 -7.58 -9.96 10.05
CA VAL A 63 -6.29 -9.62 10.68
C VAL A 63 -5.55 -8.67 9.76
N MET A 64 -5.13 -7.53 10.29
CA MET A 64 -4.41 -6.51 9.54
C MET A 64 -2.99 -6.31 10.07
N VAL A 65 -2.01 -6.46 9.18
CA VAL A 65 -0.60 -6.12 9.46
C VAL A 65 -0.34 -4.70 8.95
N MET A 66 -0.18 -3.75 9.87
CA MET A 66 0.08 -2.33 9.56
C MET A 66 1.47 -1.93 10.04
N THR A 67 2.35 -1.53 9.11
CA THR A 67 3.67 -0.99 9.48
C THR A 67 4.09 0.13 8.53
N PHE A 68 5.11 0.89 8.94
CA PHE A 68 5.88 1.72 8.01
C PHE A 68 6.63 0.82 6.99
N PRO A 69 6.82 1.25 5.73
CA PRO A 69 7.53 0.44 4.74
C PRO A 69 8.92 0.04 5.22
N LYS A 70 9.32 -1.20 4.89
CA LYS A 70 10.63 -1.80 5.22
C LYS A 70 10.85 -2.12 6.71
N CYS A 71 9.81 -2.12 7.53
CA CYS A 71 9.89 -2.54 8.94
C CYS A 71 9.60 -4.04 9.17
N GLY A 72 9.75 -4.89 8.16
CA GLY A 72 9.55 -6.34 8.29
C GLY A 72 8.13 -6.87 8.05
N THR A 73 7.30 -6.15 7.28
CA THR A 73 5.93 -6.61 6.91
C THR A 73 5.88 -8.03 6.37
N THR A 74 6.85 -8.40 5.53
CA THR A 74 6.90 -9.73 4.90
C THR A 74 7.02 -10.83 5.96
N TRP A 75 7.93 -10.65 6.93
CA TRP A 75 8.12 -11.63 8.00
C TRP A 75 6.86 -11.74 8.86
N MET A 76 6.22 -10.60 9.13
CA MET A 76 5.02 -10.60 9.96
C MET A 76 3.82 -11.22 9.29
N ASN A 77 3.67 -11.02 7.98
CA ASN A 77 2.67 -11.72 7.18
C ASN A 77 2.89 -13.25 7.21
N GLU A 78 4.13 -13.73 7.08
CA GLU A 78 4.43 -15.17 7.17
C GLU A 78 4.12 -15.77 8.53
N ILE A 79 4.54 -15.09 9.61
CA ILE A 79 4.32 -15.54 10.99
C ILE A 79 2.82 -15.63 11.28
N VAL A 80 2.07 -14.55 11.02
CA VAL A 80 0.63 -14.50 11.27
C VAL A 80 -0.11 -15.53 10.43
N TRP A 81 0.22 -15.66 9.14
CA TRP A 81 -0.44 -16.63 8.27
C TRP A 81 -0.19 -18.07 8.73
N THR A 82 1.05 -18.39 9.12
CA THR A 82 1.44 -19.72 9.62
C THR A 82 0.70 -20.05 10.91
N MET A 83 0.65 -19.12 11.87
CA MET A 83 -0.08 -19.32 13.12
C MET A 83 -1.58 -19.59 12.92
N LEU A 84 -2.19 -18.96 11.92
CA LEU A 84 -3.63 -19.08 11.66
C LEU A 84 -4.00 -20.29 10.78
N HIS A 85 -3.14 -20.67 9.85
CA HIS A 85 -3.49 -21.62 8.78
C HIS A 85 -2.55 -22.81 8.66
N ASN A 86 -1.41 -22.82 9.34
CA ASN A 86 -0.39 -23.87 9.22
C ASN A 86 0.30 -24.19 10.56
N PRO A 87 -0.44 -24.57 11.62
CA PRO A 87 0.14 -24.83 12.95
C PRO A 87 1.12 -26.02 12.95
N ASP A 88 0.86 -27.05 12.14
CA ASP A 88 1.68 -28.26 12.06
C ASP A 88 2.75 -28.22 10.95
N LEU A 89 2.86 -27.09 10.23
CA LEU A 89 3.81 -26.87 9.13
C LEU A 89 3.63 -27.77 7.89
N GLU A 90 2.46 -28.38 7.70
CA GLU A 90 2.17 -29.29 6.58
C GLU A 90 1.19 -28.73 5.53
N ASN A 91 0.72 -27.49 5.68
CA ASN A 91 -0.22 -26.88 4.73
C ASN A 91 0.47 -26.58 3.39
N PRO A 92 0.05 -27.21 2.27
CA PRO A 92 0.69 -27.01 0.96
C PRO A 92 0.57 -25.58 0.43
N LYS A 93 -0.35 -24.78 0.99
CA LYS A 93 -0.46 -23.36 0.63
C LYS A 93 0.69 -22.52 1.18
N ALA A 94 1.52 -23.04 2.10
CA ALA A 94 2.68 -22.32 2.61
C ALA A 94 3.67 -21.92 1.49
N ASP A 95 3.74 -22.72 0.41
CA ASP A 95 4.58 -22.46 -0.76
C ASP A 95 3.95 -21.44 -1.74
N GLU A 96 2.69 -21.04 -1.54
CA GLU A 96 2.07 -19.98 -2.34
C GLU A 96 2.69 -18.62 -2.03
N THR A 97 2.68 -17.75 -3.04
CA THR A 97 3.20 -16.39 -2.89
C THR A 97 2.46 -15.63 -1.80
N ILE A 98 3.19 -14.81 -1.04
CA ILE A 98 2.65 -14.03 0.06
C ILE A 98 1.50 -13.11 -0.34
N PHE A 99 1.46 -12.66 -1.60
CA PHE A 99 0.41 -11.79 -2.12
C PHE A 99 -0.94 -12.49 -2.27
N LEU A 100 -0.94 -13.80 -2.52
CA LEU A 100 -2.17 -14.61 -2.57
C LEU A 100 -2.68 -14.93 -1.16
N ARG A 101 -1.77 -15.10 -0.21
CA ARG A 101 -2.07 -15.42 1.18
C ARG A 101 -2.45 -14.21 2.04
N SER A 102 -1.85 -13.06 1.75
CA SER A 102 -2.03 -11.80 2.46
C SER A 102 -2.20 -10.66 1.46
N PRO A 103 -3.43 -10.39 0.99
CA PRO A 103 -3.70 -9.35 0.02
C PRO A 103 -3.37 -7.95 0.58
N ASP A 104 -2.78 -7.10 -0.26
CA ASP A 104 -2.50 -5.71 0.10
C ASP A 104 -3.72 -4.82 -0.18
N ILE A 105 -4.27 -4.22 0.88
CA ILE A 105 -5.46 -3.36 0.83
C ILE A 105 -5.28 -2.13 -0.09
N ARG A 106 -4.04 -1.69 -0.32
CA ARG A 106 -3.70 -0.57 -1.22
C ARG A 106 -3.84 -0.96 -2.69
N PHE A 107 -3.74 -2.25 -3.00
CA PHE A 107 -3.81 -2.80 -4.34
C PHE A 107 -5.03 -3.74 -4.45
N SER A 108 -6.24 -3.19 -4.31
CA SER A 108 -7.43 -4.00 -4.63
C SER A 108 -7.58 -4.19 -6.14
N ASP A 109 -8.23 -5.28 -6.53
CA ASP A 109 -8.40 -5.78 -7.91
C ASP A 109 -8.93 -4.73 -8.91
N GLU A 110 -9.68 -3.73 -8.45
CA GLU A 110 -10.14 -2.60 -9.28
C GLU A 110 -8.99 -1.67 -9.73
N THR A 111 -7.98 -1.45 -8.88
CA THR A 111 -6.78 -0.67 -9.24
C THR A 111 -5.92 -1.41 -10.27
N ALA A 112 -5.85 -2.75 -10.18
CA ALA A 112 -5.18 -3.59 -11.15
C ALA A 112 -5.92 -3.65 -12.49
N ARG A 113 -7.27 -3.68 -12.48
CA ARG A 113 -8.11 -3.58 -13.69
C ARG A 113 -8.02 -2.22 -14.38
N ARG A 114 -7.94 -1.13 -13.62
CA ARG A 114 -7.99 0.25 -14.16
C ARG A 114 -6.64 0.73 -14.72
N TYR A 115 -5.55 0.13 -14.26
CA TYR A 115 -4.20 0.33 -14.80
C TYR A 115 -3.56 -1.02 -15.08
N PRO A 116 -3.90 -1.66 -16.22
CA PRO A 116 -3.26 -2.89 -16.66
C PRO A 116 -1.86 -2.52 -17.12
N THR A 117 -0.95 -2.33 -16.17
CA THR A 117 0.46 -2.38 -16.48
C THR A 117 0.89 -3.82 -16.27
N GLU A 118 1.51 -4.42 -17.28
CA GLU A 118 2.30 -5.66 -17.17
C GLU A 118 3.33 -5.57 -16.00
N ARG A 119 3.54 -4.36 -15.49
CA ARG A 119 4.34 -3.95 -14.34
C ARG A 119 3.62 -3.94 -12.99
N GLY A 120 2.44 -4.55 -12.84
CA GLY A 120 1.89 -4.89 -11.52
C GLY A 120 2.84 -5.77 -10.68
N GLN A 121 3.83 -6.40 -11.32
CA GLN A 121 4.97 -7.07 -10.69
C GLN A 121 6.26 -6.22 -10.64
N SER A 122 6.33 -5.05 -11.29
CA SER A 122 7.58 -4.29 -11.44
C SER A 122 7.63 -2.96 -10.67
N SER A 123 6.58 -2.58 -9.93
CA SER A 123 6.72 -1.56 -8.88
C SER A 123 7.20 -2.15 -7.55
N LEU A 124 7.77 -3.37 -7.61
CA LEU A 124 8.76 -3.82 -6.66
C LEU A 124 9.79 -2.70 -6.53
N PHE A 125 9.67 -1.90 -5.47
CA PHE A 125 10.85 -1.33 -4.86
C PHE A 125 11.90 -2.45 -4.82
N PRO A 126 13.14 -2.23 -5.26
CA PRO A 126 14.17 -3.23 -5.09
C PRO A 126 14.26 -3.50 -3.58
N ILE A 127 13.80 -4.67 -3.15
CA ILE A 127 13.98 -5.21 -1.79
C ILE A 127 14.85 -6.45 -1.82
N PHE A 128 15.49 -6.71 -2.95
CA PHE A 128 16.67 -7.52 -3.03
C PHE A 128 17.77 -6.59 -3.54
N GLY A 129 18.90 -6.63 -2.85
CA GLY A 129 20.02 -5.69 -3.01
C GLY A 129 20.63 -5.66 -4.40
#